data_AF-A0A0F8W5M8-F1
#
_entry.id   AF-A0A0F8W5M8-F1
#
_cell.length_a   1.000
_cell.length_b   1.000
_cell.length_c   1.000
_cell.angle_alpha   90.00
_cell.angle_beta   90.00
_cell.angle_gamma   90.00
#
_symmetry.space_group_name_H-M   'P 1'
#
loop_
_entity.id
_entity.type
_entity.pdbx_description
1 polymer ?
#
loop_
_entity_poly.entity_id
_entity_poly.type
_entity_poly.pdbx_seq_one_letter_code
_entity_poly.pdbx_strand_id
1 'polypeptide(L)'
;MTKPNCYDCTHRRLLSGSAHSWCDHPILFGKGDDPLAAGLGVSLLDMSKYVIMVCMALEITGNTHGIRKGWFNWPYSYDPVWLNSCKGETPKEETKDG
;
A
#
# COMPACT_ATOMS: atom_id res chain seq x y z
N MET A 1 11.34 16.34 -0.40
CA MET A 1 10.86 15.15 0.34
C MET A 1 11.74 13.98 -0.08
N THR A 2 12.20 13.19 0.89
CA THR A 2 12.92 11.94 0.65
C THR A 2 11.96 10.89 0.08
N LYS A 3 12.47 10.04 -0.82
CA LYS A 3 11.68 8.95 -1.40
C LYS A 3 11.28 7.97 -0.28
N PRO A 4 10.00 7.57 -0.18
CA PRO A 4 9.56 6.64 0.85
C PRO A 4 10.20 5.26 0.68
N ASN A 5 10.53 4.59 1.79
CA ASN A 5 11.15 3.27 1.78
C ASN A 5 10.20 2.19 2.29
N CYS A 6 9.41 1.59 1.41
CA CYS A 6 8.52 0.51 1.83
C CYS A 6 9.25 -0.69 2.42
N TYR A 7 10.54 -0.93 2.12
CA TYR A 7 11.27 -2.07 2.67
C TYR A 7 11.29 -2.05 4.21
N ASP A 8 11.34 -0.85 4.77
CA ASP A 8 11.39 -0.57 6.21
C ASP A 8 10.02 -0.21 6.79
N CYS A 9 8.96 -0.24 5.98
CA CYS A 9 7.61 0.07 6.43
C CYS A 9 6.96 -1.11 7.16
N THR A 10 6.31 -0.86 8.29
CA THR A 10 5.57 -1.86 9.10
C THR A 10 4.38 -2.46 8.35
N HIS A 11 3.81 -1.72 7.40
CA HIS A 11 2.68 -2.15 6.58
C HIS A 11 3.10 -2.99 5.37
N ARG A 12 4.39 -3.13 5.09
CA ARG A 12 4.86 -3.99 3.99
C ARG A 12 4.75 -5.46 4.37
N ARG A 13 4.30 -6.27 3.41
CA ARG A 13 4.42 -7.73 3.42
C ARG A 13 5.07 -8.22 2.14
N LEU A 14 5.66 -9.41 2.22
CA LEU A 14 6.19 -10.12 1.06
C LEU A 14 5.07 -10.91 0.40
N LEU A 15 4.97 -10.81 -0.92
CA LEU A 15 4.10 -11.69 -1.69
C LEU A 15 4.81 -13.04 -1.87
N SER A 16 4.26 -14.11 -1.30
CA SER A 16 4.88 -15.44 -1.36
C SER A 16 5.17 -15.87 -2.81
N GLY A 17 6.38 -16.38 -3.06
CA GLY A 17 6.82 -16.80 -4.40
C GLY A 17 7.16 -15.64 -5.36
N SER A 18 7.18 -14.39 -4.89
CA SER A 18 7.53 -13.21 -5.68
C SER A 18 8.50 -12.30 -4.92
N ALA A 19 9.31 -11.54 -5.66
CA ALA A 19 10.11 -10.45 -5.09
C ALA A 19 9.25 -9.21 -4.78
N HIS A 20 8.00 -9.19 -5.23
CA HIS A 20 7.09 -8.06 -5.02
C HIS A 20 6.55 -8.00 -3.59
N SER A 21 6.12 -6.80 -3.22
CA SER A 21 5.50 -6.50 -1.94
C SER A 21 4.00 -6.31 -2.11
N TRP A 22 3.25 -6.56 -1.03
CA TRP A 22 1.89 -6.05 -0.88
C TRP A 22 1.82 -5.10 0.32
N CYS A 23 0.85 -4.19 0.31
CA CYS A 23 0.62 -3.23 1.38
C CYS A 23 -0.57 -3.66 2.24
N ASP A 24 -0.33 -3.74 3.55
CA ASP A 24 -1.28 -4.12 4.60
C ASP A 24 -1.63 -2.90 5.49
N HIS A 25 -1.72 -1.71 4.86
CA HIS A 25 -2.03 -0.48 5.57
C HIS A 25 -3.47 -0.53 6.11
N PRO A 26 -3.74 -0.15 7.37
CA PRO A 26 -5.07 -0.30 7.98
C PRO A 26 -6.18 0.44 7.25
N ILE A 27 -5.86 1.53 6.54
CA ILE A 27 -6.83 2.26 5.69
C ILE A 27 -7.41 1.39 4.56
N LEU A 28 -6.72 0.31 4.15
CA LEU A 28 -7.17 -0.61 3.10
C LEU A 28 -8.21 -1.61 3.60
N PHE A 29 -8.22 -1.90 4.90
CA PHE A 29 -9.01 -2.99 5.48
C PHE A 29 -9.97 -2.53 6.58
N GLY A 30 -9.93 -1.24 6.97
CA GLY A 30 -10.78 -0.68 8.01
C GLY A 30 -10.49 -1.28 9.38
N LYS A 31 -9.72 -0.59 10.23
CA LYS A 31 -9.76 -0.88 11.67
C LYS A 31 -11.07 -0.28 12.23
N GLY A 32 -11.84 -1.08 12.99
CA GLY A 32 -13.18 -0.80 13.57
C GLY A 32 -13.34 0.59 14.20
N ASP A 33 -14.53 1.17 14.35
CA ASP A 33 -15.81 0.58 14.81
C ASP A 33 -17.03 1.14 14.06
N ASP A 34 -16.87 1.50 12.79
CA ASP A 34 -17.93 2.15 12.01
C ASP A 34 -18.71 1.13 11.15
N PRO A 35 -19.98 0.82 11.49
CA PRO A 35 -20.81 -0.10 10.70
C PRO A 35 -21.09 0.40 9.27
N LEU A 36 -20.82 1.67 8.95
CA LEU A 36 -20.85 2.17 7.57
C LEU A 36 -19.59 1.75 6.78
N ALA A 37 -18.43 1.65 7.46
CA ALA A 37 -17.19 1.14 6.87
C ALA A 37 -17.19 -0.40 6.74
N ALA A 38 -17.88 -1.10 7.66
CA ALA A 38 -18.11 -2.55 7.58
C ALA A 38 -19.27 -2.93 6.63
N GLY A 39 -20.24 -2.02 6.43
CA GLY A 39 -21.46 -2.23 5.63
C GLY A 39 -21.33 -1.89 4.15
N LEU A 40 -20.23 -1.26 3.73
CA LEU A 40 -19.83 -1.15 2.33
C LEU A 40 -19.31 -2.51 1.87
N GLY A 41 -20.24 -3.45 1.64
CA GLY A 41 -20.03 -4.64 0.84
C GLY A 41 -19.51 -4.23 -0.53
N VAL A 42 -18.20 -4.28 -0.70
CA VAL A 42 -17.53 -3.81 -1.91
C VAL A 42 -17.75 -4.82 -3.02
N SER A 43 -18.68 -4.54 -3.93
CA SER A 43 -18.71 -5.23 -5.22
C SER A 43 -17.37 -5.03 -5.94
N LEU A 44 -16.92 -5.97 -6.76
CA LEU A 44 -15.64 -5.88 -7.48
C LEU A 44 -15.48 -4.56 -8.29
N LEU A 45 -16.59 -3.95 -8.71
CA LEU A 45 -16.62 -2.65 -9.39
C LEU A 45 -16.29 -1.48 -8.44
N ASP A 46 -16.65 -1.60 -7.17
CA ASP A 46 -16.45 -0.58 -6.14
C ASP A 46 -15.03 -0.63 -5.54
N MET A 47 -14.33 -1.77 -5.64
CA MET A 47 -12.93 -1.90 -5.21
C MET A 47 -12.00 -0.94 -5.97
N SER A 48 -12.25 -0.73 -7.26
CA SER A 48 -11.42 0.18 -8.07
C SER A 48 -11.54 1.65 -7.62
N LYS A 49 -12.75 2.10 -7.28
CA LYS A 49 -12.99 3.45 -6.74
C LYS A 49 -12.40 3.59 -5.34
N TYR A 50 -12.53 2.55 -4.52
CA TYR A 50 -11.94 2.50 -3.19
C TYR A 50 -10.41 2.58 -3.23
N VAL A 51 -9.75 1.81 -4.12
CA VAL A 51 -8.30 1.89 -4.32
C VAL A 51 -7.88 3.29 -4.79
N ILE A 52 -8.63 3.92 -5.71
CA ILE A 52 -8.36 5.30 -6.13
C ILE A 52 -8.47 6.28 -4.95
N MET A 53 -9.53 6.18 -4.14
CA MET A 53 -9.73 7.00 -2.94
C MET A 53 -8.58 6.85 -1.95
N VAL A 54 -8.15 5.63 -1.68
CA VAL A 54 -7.01 5.36 -0.78
C VAL A 54 -5.70 5.88 -1.35
N CYS A 55 -5.45 5.68 -2.66
CA CYS A 55 -4.27 6.24 -3.33
C CYS A 55 -4.22 7.76 -3.21
N MET A 56 -5.36 8.45 -3.30
CA MET A 56 -5.42 9.90 -3.07
C MET A 56 -5.16 10.25 -1.61
N ALA A 57 -5.78 9.55 -0.66
CA ALA A 57 -5.63 9.81 0.77
C ALA A 57 -4.19 9.61 1.27
N LEU A 58 -3.48 8.60 0.75
CA LEU A 58 -2.09 8.30 1.09
C LEU A 58 -1.09 8.92 0.10
N GLU A 59 -1.54 9.69 -0.88
CA GLU A 59 -0.73 10.28 -1.96
C GLU A 59 0.23 9.26 -2.60
N ILE A 60 -0.30 8.08 -2.94
CA ILE A 60 0.46 7.04 -3.62
C ILE A 60 0.68 7.46 -5.07
N THR A 61 1.93 7.62 -5.45
CA THR A 61 2.30 7.76 -6.86
C THR A 61 3.37 6.74 -7.23
N GLY A 62 3.23 6.14 -8.41
CA GLY A 62 4.16 5.17 -8.97
C GLY A 62 4.90 5.72 -10.17
N ASN A 63 6.09 5.20 -10.42
CA ASN A 63 6.85 5.49 -11.62
C ASN A 63 6.13 4.93 -12.85
N THR A 64 5.98 5.76 -13.90
CA THR A 64 5.26 5.39 -15.13
C THR A 64 5.84 4.16 -15.81
N HIS A 65 7.15 3.95 -15.75
CA HIS A 65 7.78 2.76 -16.32
C HIS A 65 7.35 1.49 -15.58
N GLY A 66 7.45 1.50 -14.25
CA GLY A 66 7.05 0.37 -13.40
C GLY A 66 5.57 0.01 -13.56
N ILE A 67 4.69 1.01 -13.67
CA ILE A 67 3.25 0.80 -13.91
C ILE A 67 3.02 0.15 -15.28
N ARG A 68 3.61 0.70 -16.36
CA ARG A 68 3.42 0.17 -17.72
C ARG A 68 3.96 -1.25 -17.89
N LYS A 69 4.98 -1.62 -17.12
CA LYS A 69 5.55 -2.97 -17.12
C LYS A 69 4.85 -3.94 -16.18
N GLY A 70 3.85 -3.49 -15.41
CA GLY A 70 3.16 -4.31 -14.42
C GLY A 70 3.98 -4.63 -13.17
N TRP A 71 5.11 -3.94 -12.97
CA TRP A 71 5.97 -4.10 -11.79
C TRP A 71 5.48 -3.29 -10.59
N PHE A 72 4.61 -2.32 -10.82
CA PHE A 72 4.02 -1.51 -9.76
C PHE A 72 2.49 -1.55 -9.85
N ASN A 73 1.89 -2.47 -9.11
CA ASN A 73 0.44 -2.59 -8.92
C ASN A 73 0.11 -2.53 -7.41
N TRP A 74 0.25 -1.34 -6.83
CA TRP A 74 -0.11 -1.07 -5.44
C TRP A 74 -1.64 -1.12 -5.26
N PRO A 75 -2.20 -1.68 -4.17
CA PRO A 75 -1.51 -2.21 -2.98
C PRO A 75 -1.12 -3.69 -3.08
N TYR A 76 -1.54 -4.42 -4.11
CA TYR A 76 -1.57 -5.88 -4.10
C TYR A 76 -0.27 -6.57 -4.53
N SER A 77 0.48 -5.99 -5.47
CA SER A 77 1.72 -6.55 -5.98
C SER A 77 2.55 -5.44 -6.62
N TYR A 78 3.50 -4.90 -5.88
CA TYR A 78 4.38 -3.86 -6.38
C TYR A 78 5.82 -4.06 -5.91
N ASP A 79 6.77 -3.71 -6.77
CA ASP A 79 8.15 -3.52 -6.37
C ASP A 79 8.32 -2.08 -5.81
N PRO A 80 8.71 -1.94 -4.52
CA PRO A 80 8.93 -0.64 -3.88
C PRO A 80 9.89 0.31 -4.61
N VAL A 81 10.79 -0.21 -5.45
CA VAL A 81 11.71 0.62 -6.26
C VAL A 81 10.94 1.58 -7.16
N TRP A 82 9.73 1.21 -7.59
CA TRP A 82 8.90 2.03 -8.46
C TRP A 82 7.92 2.95 -7.71
N LEU A 83 7.93 2.99 -6.37
CA LEU A 83 7.16 3.95 -5.60
C LEU A 83 7.83 5.33 -5.63
N ASN A 84 7.07 6.37 -5.97
CA ASN A 84 7.56 7.76 -5.98
C ASN A 84 7.16 8.52 -4.70
N SER A 85 5.91 8.36 -4.24
CA SER A 85 5.41 9.01 -3.02
C SER A 85 4.42 8.11 -2.27
N CYS A 86 4.41 8.26 -0.95
CA CYS A 86 3.47 7.62 -0.01
C CYS A 86 3.52 8.38 1.31
N LYS A 87 2.38 8.86 1.80
CA LYS A 87 2.22 9.48 3.13
C LYS A 87 1.87 8.49 4.24
N GLY A 88 1.55 7.24 3.89
CA GLY A 88 1.25 6.17 4.85
C GLY A 88 2.46 5.33 5.26
N GLU A 89 3.68 5.79 5.00
CA GLU A 89 4.87 5.08 5.45
C GLU A 89 5.01 5.19 6.97
N THR A 90 5.10 4.04 7.62
CA THR A 90 5.40 3.94 9.06
C THR A 90 6.66 3.10 9.21
N PRO A 91 7.81 3.67 9.60
CA PRO A 91 9.04 2.92 9.80
C PRO A 91 8.86 1.82 10.85
N LYS A 92 9.51 0.67 10.66
CA LYS A 92 9.65 -0.35 11.69
C LYS A 92 10.48 0.23 12.84
N GLU A 93 10.04 0.00 14.07
CA GLU A 93 10.87 0.29 15.23
C GLU A 93 12.16 -0.54 15.13
N GLU A 94 13.32 0.12 15.21
CA GLU A 94 14.59 -0.56 15.32
C GLU A 94 14.62 -1.28 16.67
N THR A 95 14.49 -2.61 16.68
CA THR A 95 14.83 -3.39 17.87
C THR A 95 16.32 -3.22 18.12
N LYS A 96 16.67 -2.43 19.14
CA LYS A 96 18.00 -2.44 19.76
C LYS A 96 18.17 -3.77 20.48
N ASP A 97 18.50 -4.81 19.74
CA ASP A 97 19.04 -6.04 20.33
C ASP A 97 20.50 -5.74 20.72
N GLY A 98 20.72 -5.58 22.02
CA GLY A 98 22.02 -5.39 22.66
C GLY A 98 22.72 -6.70 23.01
#